data_AF-A0A7S2N382-F1
#
_entry.id   AF-A0A7S2N382-F1
#
_cell.length_a   1.000
_cell.length_b   1.000
_cell.length_c   1.000
_cell.angle_alpha   90.00
_cell.angle_beta   90.00
_cell.angle_gamma   90.00
#
_symmetry.space_group_name_H-M   'P 1'
#
loop_
_entity.id
_entity.type
_entity.pdbx_description
1 polymer ?
#
loop_
_entity_poly.entity_id
_entity_poly.type
_entity_poly.pdbx_seq_one_letter_code
_entity_poly.pdbx_strand_id
1 'polypeptide(L)'
;LRLEAQEAAVPLQMERLKAEEEMYGYSAQAQELATTVGQLQQRAKDLAKESQAAQRAGNATGAQKLQISAQQLMKQAMVLESQAHGNQRRAEEKQAGLGIYSLRAQAAAARAALRANPGGDHH
;
A
#
# COMPACT_ATOMS: atom_id res chain seq x y z
N LEU A 1 -11.04 -37.55 -7.54
CA LEU A 1 -10.73 -36.77 -8.78
C LEU A 1 -11.20 -35.32 -8.71
N ARG A 2 -12.49 -34.98 -8.92
CA ARG A 2 -12.95 -33.57 -8.89
C ARG A 2 -13.04 -32.97 -7.48
N LEU A 3 -13.36 -33.78 -6.47
CA LEU A 3 -13.46 -33.32 -5.06
C LEU A 3 -12.09 -32.99 -4.44
N GLU A 4 -11.09 -33.87 -4.52
CA GLU A 4 -9.77 -33.61 -3.91
C GLU A 4 -9.03 -32.42 -4.53
N ALA A 5 -9.20 -32.19 -5.84
CA ALA A 5 -8.65 -31.02 -6.52
C ALA A 5 -9.36 -29.72 -6.10
N GLN A 6 -10.65 -29.79 -5.77
CA GLN A 6 -11.40 -28.67 -5.19
C GLN A 6 -10.99 -28.43 -3.73
N GLU A 7 -10.89 -29.47 -2.90
CA GLU A 7 -10.46 -29.37 -1.49
C GLU A 7 -9.04 -28.83 -1.33
N ALA A 8 -8.11 -29.21 -2.21
CA ALA A 8 -6.75 -28.66 -2.22
C ALA A 8 -6.67 -27.21 -2.71
N ALA A 9 -7.65 -26.75 -3.51
CA ALA A 9 -7.71 -25.40 -4.06
C ALA A 9 -8.38 -24.39 -3.11
N VAL A 10 -9.24 -24.84 -2.20
CA VAL A 10 -9.96 -23.96 -1.25
C VAL A 10 -9.00 -23.16 -0.34
N PRO A 11 -7.96 -23.75 0.28
CA PRO A 11 -7.00 -22.98 1.07
C PRO A 11 -6.27 -21.91 0.26
N LEU A 12 -5.88 -22.22 -0.98
CA LEU A 12 -5.20 -21.28 -1.87
C LEU A 12 -6.11 -20.11 -2.30
N GLN A 13 -7.40 -20.36 -2.50
CA GLN A 13 -8.38 -19.30 -2.75
C GLN A 13 -8.56 -18.39 -1.52
N MET A 14 -8.62 -18.97 -0.32
CA MET A 14 -8.72 -18.21 0.93
C MET A 14 -7.46 -17.36 1.18
N GLU A 15 -6.27 -17.89 0.92
CA GLU A 15 -5.02 -17.13 1.01
C GLU A 15 -4.97 -15.99 -0.01
N ARG A 16 -5.46 -16.22 -1.24
CA ARG A 16 -5.58 -15.18 -2.26
C ARG A 16 -6.51 -14.05 -1.82
N LEU A 17 -7.69 -14.39 -1.29
CA LEU A 17 -8.65 -13.41 -0.79
C LEU A 17 -8.06 -12.57 0.35
N LYS A 18 -7.37 -13.20 1.31
CA LYS A 18 -6.66 -12.46 2.38
C LYS A 18 -5.58 -11.53 1.82
N ALA A 19 -4.81 -12.00 0.84
CA ALA A 19 -3.79 -11.16 0.20
C ALA A 19 -4.41 -9.97 -0.58
N GLU A 20 -5.57 -10.17 -1.21
CA GLU A 20 -6.35 -9.10 -1.85
C GLU A 20 -6.86 -8.09 -0.81
N GLU A 21 -7.45 -8.56 0.30
CA GLU A 21 -7.91 -7.70 1.41
C GLU A 21 -6.76 -6.87 2.00
N GLU A 22 -5.61 -7.49 2.26
CA GLU A 22 -4.41 -6.80 2.75
C GLU A 22 -3.89 -5.77 1.74
N MET A 23 -3.86 -6.10 0.45
CA MET A 23 -3.48 -5.18 -0.63
C MET A 23 -4.38 -3.94 -0.63
N TYR A 24 -5.70 -4.13 -0.60
CA TYR A 24 -6.65 -3.01 -0.54
C TYR A 24 -6.49 -2.19 0.73
N GLY A 25 -6.26 -2.85 1.88
CA GLY A 25 -6.00 -2.17 3.15
C GLY A 25 -4.78 -1.26 3.09
N TYR A 26 -3.65 -1.75 2.59
CA TYR A 26 -2.43 -0.94 2.41
C TYR A 26 -2.63 0.19 1.40
N SER A 27 -3.32 -0.06 0.28
CA SER A 27 -3.61 0.96 -0.72
C SER A 27 -4.50 2.07 -0.16
N ALA A 28 -5.54 1.73 0.62
CA ALA A 28 -6.42 2.72 1.24
C ALA A 28 -5.66 3.59 2.26
N GLN A 29 -4.85 2.97 3.12
CA GLN A 29 -4.00 3.70 4.07
C GLN A 29 -3.00 4.63 3.35
N ALA A 30 -2.42 4.19 2.23
CA ALA A 30 -1.54 5.04 1.43
C ALA A 30 -2.27 6.28 0.89
N GLN A 31 -3.50 6.13 0.41
CA GLN A 31 -4.32 7.24 -0.09
C GLN A 31 -4.74 8.23 1.01
N GLU A 32 -5.12 7.73 2.20
CA GLU A 32 -5.44 8.58 3.36
C GLU A 32 -4.22 9.39 3.81
N LEU A 33 -3.05 8.75 3.89
CA LEU A 33 -1.79 9.43 4.19
C LEU A 33 -1.44 10.47 3.13
N ALA A 34 -1.56 10.14 1.84
CA ALA A 34 -1.31 11.09 0.75
C ALA A 34 -2.24 12.31 0.81
N THR A 35 -3.51 12.11 1.15
CA THR A 35 -4.48 13.19 1.36
C THR A 35 -4.04 14.10 2.51
N THR A 36 -3.64 13.50 3.63
CA THR A 36 -3.14 14.23 4.82
C THR A 36 -1.85 15.00 4.51
N VAL A 37 -0.92 14.40 3.77
CA VAL A 37 0.30 15.05 3.27
C VAL A 37 -0.04 16.30 2.47
N GLY A 38 -0.99 16.19 1.53
CA GLY A 38 -1.44 17.33 0.72
C GLY A 38 -1.98 18.48 1.58
N GLN A 39 -2.79 18.17 2.60
CA GLN A 39 -3.32 19.17 3.53
C GLN A 39 -2.21 19.87 4.35
N LEU A 40 -1.25 19.11 4.88
CA LEU A 40 -0.12 19.65 5.64
C LEU A 40 0.77 20.55 4.77
N GLN A 41 1.09 20.10 3.55
CA GLN A 41 1.87 20.90 2.60
C GLN A 41 1.15 22.19 2.21
N GLN A 42 -0.17 22.12 2.03
CA GLN A 42 -0.97 23.31 1.72
C GLN A 42 -0.95 24.29 2.89
N ARG A 43 -1.21 23.82 4.12
CA ARG A 43 -1.17 24.69 5.30
C ARG A 43 0.21 25.29 5.54
N ALA A 44 1.27 24.54 5.29
CA ALA A 44 2.64 25.04 5.36
C ALA A 44 2.91 26.17 4.34
N LYS A 45 2.41 26.04 3.10
CA LYS A 45 2.50 27.10 2.08
C LYS A 45 1.74 28.35 2.52
N ASP A 46 0.58 28.20 3.13
CA ASP A 46 -0.22 29.33 3.60
C ASP A 46 0.48 30.06 4.76
N LEU A 47 1.04 29.33 5.73
CA LEU A 47 1.86 29.92 6.79
C LEU A 47 3.11 30.63 6.26
N ALA A 48 3.74 30.11 5.20
CA ALA A 48 4.87 30.77 4.56
C ALA A 48 4.45 32.09 3.88
N LYS A 49 3.26 32.15 3.27
CA LYS A 49 2.69 33.41 2.74
C LYS A 49 2.37 34.40 3.86
N GLU A 50 1.75 33.93 4.94
CA GLU A 50 1.47 34.74 6.15
C GLU A 50 2.78 35.29 6.75
N SER A 51 3.84 34.47 6.79
CA SER A 51 5.18 34.88 7.24
C SER A 51 5.74 36.03 6.39
N GLN A 52 5.65 35.92 5.05
CA GLN A 52 6.09 36.99 4.16
C GLN A 52 5.29 38.29 4.37
N ALA A 53 3.98 38.19 4.62
CA ALA A 53 3.15 39.35 4.93
C ALA A 53 3.57 39.99 6.27
N ALA A 54 3.80 39.19 7.31
CA ALA A 54 4.28 39.67 8.61
C ALA A 54 5.67 40.35 8.49
N GLN A 55 6.55 39.80 7.66
CA GLN A 55 7.87 40.39 7.39
C GLN A 55 7.73 41.78 6.73
N ARG A 56 6.86 41.91 5.72
CA ARG A 56 6.57 43.19 5.05
C ARG A 56 5.94 44.22 5.98
N ALA A 57 5.17 43.77 6.97
CA ALA A 57 4.59 44.62 8.01
C ALA A 57 5.59 45.01 9.12
N GLY A 58 6.87 44.63 9.00
CA GLY A 58 7.89 44.92 10.02
C GLY A 58 7.82 44.02 11.25
N ASN A 59 6.94 43.02 11.28
CA ASN A 59 6.82 42.05 12.37
C ASN A 59 7.75 40.84 12.14
N ALA A 60 9.06 41.07 12.26
CA ALA A 60 10.08 40.04 12.03
C ALA A 60 9.93 38.82 12.95
N THR A 61 9.62 39.03 14.24
CA THR A 61 9.40 37.93 15.20
C THR A 61 8.19 37.08 14.84
N GLY A 62 7.08 37.71 14.43
CA GLY A 62 5.89 37.01 13.96
C GLY A 62 6.17 36.21 12.69
N ALA A 63 6.87 36.83 11.73
CA ALA A 63 7.28 36.17 10.49
C ALA A 63 8.14 34.92 10.77
N GLN A 64 9.11 35.03 11.68
CA GLN A 64 9.98 33.91 12.05
C GLN A 64 9.20 32.76 12.69
N LYS A 65 8.25 33.04 13.59
CA LYS A 65 7.40 32.01 14.20
C LYS A 65 6.58 31.27 13.15
N LEU A 66 5.94 32.00 12.23
CA LEU A 66 5.16 31.42 11.13
C LEU A 66 6.03 30.55 10.20
N GLN A 67 7.26 31.01 9.92
CA GLN A 67 8.21 30.25 9.09
C GLN A 67 8.63 28.94 9.77
N ILE A 68 8.87 28.95 11.08
CA ILE A 68 9.19 27.73 11.85
C ILE A 68 8.00 26.76 11.82
N SER A 69 6.78 27.24 12.04
CA SER A 69 5.58 26.41 11.97
C SER A 69 5.39 25.80 10.58
N ALA A 70 5.61 26.58 9.51
CA ALA A 70 5.57 26.07 8.14
C ALA A 70 6.59 24.94 7.91
N GLN A 71 7.82 25.11 8.40
CA GLN A 71 8.86 24.07 8.32
C GLN A 71 8.50 22.80 9.10
N GLN A 72 7.90 22.94 10.29
CA GLN A 72 7.46 21.80 11.10
C GLN A 72 6.38 21.00 10.39
N LEU A 73 5.38 21.67 9.78
CA LEU A 73 4.34 21.00 9.01
C LEU A 73 4.93 20.29 7.77
N MET A 74 5.88 20.90 7.07
CA MET A 74 6.58 20.24 5.96
C MET A 74 7.35 19.01 6.41
N LYS A 75 8.05 19.07 7.56
CA LYS A 75 8.74 17.91 8.13
C LYS A 75 7.77 16.78 8.46
N GLN A 76 6.63 17.10 9.06
CA GLN A 76 5.60 16.11 9.34
C GLN A 76 5.04 15.51 8.04
N ALA A 77 4.79 16.33 7.02
CA ALA A 77 4.34 15.89 5.72
C ALA A 77 5.33 14.91 5.08
N MET A 78 6.63 15.20 5.09
CA MET A 78 7.66 14.29 4.55
C MET A 78 7.69 12.93 5.26
N VAL A 79 7.47 12.90 6.58
CA VAL A 79 7.40 11.64 7.34
C VAL A 79 6.18 10.82 6.91
N LEU A 80 5.01 11.46 6.76
CA LEU A 80 3.79 10.77 6.33
C LEU A 80 3.86 10.34 4.86
N GLU A 81 4.52 11.12 4.00
CA GLU A 81 4.75 10.78 2.59
C GLU A 81 5.60 9.52 2.46
N SER A 82 6.67 9.41 3.26
CA SER A 82 7.48 8.18 3.33
C SER A 82 6.66 6.96 3.77
N GLN A 83 5.74 7.14 4.73
CA GLN A 83 4.83 6.07 5.17
C GLN A 83 3.82 5.70 4.07
N ALA A 84 3.25 6.69 3.37
CA ALA A 84 2.34 6.47 2.25
C ALA A 84 3.01 5.64 1.15
N HIS A 85 4.24 6.00 0.76
CA HIS A 85 5.02 5.23 -0.19
C HIS A 85 5.36 3.82 0.31
N GLY A 86 5.63 3.65 1.61
CA GLY A 86 5.84 2.34 2.23
C GLY A 86 4.61 1.44 2.09
N ASN A 87 3.43 1.96 2.40
CA ASN A 87 2.17 1.24 2.25
C ASN A 87 1.85 0.94 0.77
N GLN A 88 2.07 1.90 -0.11
CA GLN A 88 1.89 1.71 -1.55
C GLN A 88 2.77 0.56 -2.09
N ARG A 89 4.06 0.52 -1.71
CA ARG A 89 4.96 -0.58 -2.09
C ARG A 89 4.48 -1.94 -1.56
N ARG A 90 3.99 -2.00 -0.31
CA ARG A 90 3.42 -3.24 0.25
C ARG A 90 2.18 -3.71 -0.52
N ALA A 91 1.31 -2.79 -0.94
CA ALA A 91 0.19 -3.12 -1.80
C ALA A 91 0.68 -3.68 -3.15
N GLU A 92 1.67 -3.06 -3.78
CA GLU A 92 2.26 -3.52 -5.04
C GLU A 92 2.92 -4.90 -4.92
N GLU A 93 3.66 -5.16 -3.84
CA GLU A 93 4.25 -6.46 -3.53
C GLU A 93 3.18 -7.55 -3.40
N LYS A 94 2.08 -7.25 -2.69
CA LYS A 94 0.94 -8.17 -2.57
C LYS A 94 0.28 -8.42 -3.92
N GLN A 95 0.04 -7.37 -4.70
CA GLN A 95 -0.53 -7.45 -6.04
C GLN A 95 0.31 -8.34 -6.96
N ALA A 96 1.64 -8.15 -6.95
CA ALA A 96 2.56 -9.00 -7.71
C ALA A 96 2.51 -10.47 -7.24
N GLY A 97 2.36 -10.69 -5.93
CA GLY A 97 2.20 -12.01 -5.33
C GLY A 97 0.90 -12.73 -5.70
N LEU A 98 -0.16 -12.01 -6.08
CA LEU A 98 -1.46 -12.60 -6.44
C LEU A 98 -1.35 -13.59 -7.62
N GLY A 99 -0.46 -13.33 -8.57
CA GLY A 99 -0.21 -14.21 -9.72
C GLY A 99 0.38 -15.58 -9.34
N ILE A 100 1.03 -15.70 -8.19
CA ILE A 100 1.62 -16.96 -7.72
C ILE A 100 0.52 -17.94 -7.28
N TYR A 101 -0.61 -17.45 -6.76
CA TYR A 101 -1.69 -18.30 -6.27
C TYR A 101 -2.37 -19.09 -7.40
N SER A 102 -2.53 -18.49 -8.60
CA SER A 102 -3.09 -19.20 -9.76
C SER A 102 -2.15 -20.31 -10.26
N LEU A 103 -0.84 -20.04 -10.29
CA LEU A 103 0.19 -21.03 -10.61
C LEU A 103 0.21 -22.18 -9.60
N ARG A 104 0.13 -21.89 -8.29
CA ARG A 104 0.06 -22.90 -7.23
C ARG A 104 -1.21 -23.73 -7.33
N ALA A 105 -2.35 -23.11 -7.64
CA ALA A 105 -3.61 -23.81 -7.84
C ALA A 105 -3.55 -24.76 -9.05
N GLN A 106 -2.94 -24.33 -10.17
CA GLN A 106 -2.71 -25.18 -11.34
C GLN A 106 -1.77 -26.35 -11.02
N ALA A 107 -0.67 -26.09 -10.30
CA ALA A 107 0.26 -27.13 -9.89
C ALA A 107 -0.36 -28.15 -8.91
N ALA A 108 -1.21 -27.69 -7.98
CA ALA A 108 -1.96 -28.55 -7.08
C ALA A 108 -2.97 -29.42 -7.85
N ALA A 109 -3.70 -28.83 -8.81
CA ALA A 109 -4.62 -29.56 -9.69
C ALA A 109 -3.88 -30.61 -10.54
N ALA A 110 -2.72 -30.27 -11.10
CA ALA A 110 -1.89 -31.19 -11.88
C ALA A 110 -1.37 -32.37 -11.01
N ARG A 111 -0.90 -32.10 -9.79
CA ARG A 111 -0.51 -33.15 -8.83
C ARG A 111 -1.67 -34.04 -8.41
N ALA A 112 -2.86 -33.46 -8.19
CA ALA A 112 -4.06 -34.23 -7.87
C ALA A 112 -4.47 -35.14 -9.04
N ALA A 113 -4.37 -34.65 -10.28
CA ALA A 113 -4.61 -35.45 -11.48
C ALA A 113 -3.61 -36.62 -11.62
N LEU A 114 -2.32 -36.37 -11.40
CA LEU A 114 -1.27 -37.41 -11.42
C LEU A 114 -1.48 -38.48 -10.34
N ARG A 115 -1.87 -38.09 -9.12
CA ARG A 115 -2.15 -39.06 -8.04
C ARG A 115 -3.37 -39.91 -8.31
N ALA A 116 -4.37 -39.33 -8.95
CA ALA A 116 -5.62 -40.01 -9.23
C ALA A 116 -5.60 -40.81 -10.55
N ASN A 117 -4.56 -40.64 -11.37
CA ASN A 117 -4.24 -41.53 -12.48
C ASN A 117 -2.73 -41.90 -12.48
N PRO A 118 -2.27 -42.74 -11.53
CA PRO A 118 -0.86 -43.05 -11.37
C PRO A 118 -0.28 -43.95 -12.47
N GLY A 119 -1.11 -44.43 -13.42
CA GLY A 119 -0.73 -45.40 -14.47
C GLY A 119 -0.60 -44.82 -15.88
N GLY A 120 -0.42 -43.51 -16.04
CA GLY A 120 -0.29 -42.88 -17.37
C GLY A 120 1.08 -43.04 -18.04
N ASP A 121 2.01 -43.76 -17.44
CA ASP A 121 3.34 -44.00 -17.99
C ASP A 121 3.74 -45.45 -17.70
N HIS A 122 3.36 -46.36 -18.59
CA HIS A 122 4.11 -47.52 -19.07
C HIS A 122 3.29 -48.17 -20.20
N HIS A 123 3.97 -48.34 -21.34
CA HIS A 123 3.60 -49.06 -22.55
C HIS A 123 2.62 -50.23 -22.42
#